data_AF-A0A452GQH0-F1
#
_entry.id   AF-A0A452GQH0-F1
#
_cell.length_a   1.000
_cell.length_b   1.000
_cell.length_c   1.000
_cell.angle_alpha   90.00
_cell.angle_beta   90.00
_cell.angle_gamma   90.00
#
_symmetry.space_group_name_H-M   'P 1'
#
loop_
_entity.id
_entity.type
_entity.pdbx_description
1 polymer ?
#
loop_
_entity_poly.entity_id
_entity_poly.type
_entity_poly.pdbx_seq_one_letter_code
_entity_poly.pdbx_strand_id
1 'polypeptide(L)'
;PPSAPQIRQLAAVLLRRRLTKHWRKLSPEEQDRWVLGREGSPPSLSDGAGVQRVGALTHGVSLPRPPQISLLVLSSALESDPEAFAPHYTALLRLFHSALGQRGQPGALYYGLRGLAAMAAGLGSDHLNLMRSLVPKVISAVRQLIPVNEVHASEAMEVFDELMECEVSVIVQHLSDVVGFCLEVASNRALGDALRVKALSTLSFLIKLRGKAVLKQRLLPPVLDALFPILSAEPPPGQLDAEDQENEDEGDEAQTPKHVAAQVIDMLALHLPPEKLFPQLVSAWGAARLEGHGGIGEPGWMEGGWCKGSWSDGGALTDSPPLTPQPDITAYAGEVLPLLLSYIGGVELARGGHLAKAYYALENFVESLGAGIEPFLPVLMEQTLGTLRGPGGPRPKELAISALGAIASAAQRAMGPYLPHVLEQLRRFLPPAAPKEQRPLQCQAVGE
;
A
#
# COMPACT_ATOMS: atom_id res chain seq x y z
N PRO A 1 24.56 -24.09 -36.94
CA PRO A 1 25.08 -22.93 -36.18
C PRO A 1 24.03 -22.37 -35.21
N PRO A 2 24.28 -22.33 -33.88
CA PRO A 2 23.36 -21.71 -32.92
C PRO A 2 23.57 -20.18 -32.95
N SER A 3 23.52 -19.58 -34.13
CA SER A 3 23.74 -18.14 -34.32
C SER A 3 22.46 -17.34 -34.04
N ALA A 4 21.28 -17.95 -34.18
CA ALA A 4 20.02 -17.28 -33.88
C ALA A 4 19.79 -17.16 -32.35
N PRO A 5 19.58 -15.94 -31.82
CA PRO A 5 19.37 -15.73 -30.38
C PRO A 5 18.13 -16.44 -29.83
N GLN A 6 17.06 -16.53 -30.61
CA GLN A 6 15.82 -17.23 -30.22
C GLN A 6 16.02 -18.74 -30.06
N ILE A 7 16.86 -19.36 -30.90
CA ILE A 7 17.18 -20.79 -30.80
C ILE A 7 18.02 -21.06 -29.54
N ARG A 8 18.95 -20.16 -29.19
CA ARG A 8 19.73 -20.26 -27.95
C ARG A 8 18.86 -20.12 -26.70
N GLN A 9 17.92 -19.17 -26.71
CA GLN A 9 16.99 -18.96 -25.60
C GLN A 9 16.05 -20.16 -25.41
N LEU A 10 15.45 -20.66 -26.49
CA LEU A 10 14.58 -21.85 -26.43
C LEU A 10 15.36 -23.10 -25.99
N ALA A 11 16.58 -23.29 -26.50
CA ALA A 11 17.44 -24.39 -26.09
C ALA A 11 17.81 -24.29 -24.60
N ALA A 12 18.10 -23.10 -24.06
CA ALA A 12 18.38 -22.91 -22.64
C ALA A 12 17.16 -23.22 -21.76
N VAL A 13 15.95 -22.80 -22.16
CA VAL A 13 14.70 -23.10 -21.44
C VAL A 13 14.39 -24.61 -21.45
N LEU A 14 14.52 -25.25 -22.60
CA LEU A 14 14.32 -26.70 -22.73
C LEU A 14 15.36 -27.50 -21.95
N LEU A 15 16.62 -27.06 -21.97
CA LEU A 15 17.71 -27.65 -21.21
C LEU A 15 17.44 -27.55 -19.70
N ARG A 16 17.07 -26.37 -19.19
CA ARG A 16 16.68 -26.18 -17.78
C ARG A 16 15.57 -27.16 -17.38
N ARG A 17 14.49 -27.23 -18.16
CA ARG A 17 13.33 -28.10 -17.88
C ARG A 17 13.67 -29.59 -17.91
N ARG A 18 14.62 -30.02 -18.76
CA ARG A 18 15.06 -31.41 -18.85
C ARG A 18 16.08 -31.77 -17.77
N LEU A 19 17.01 -30.87 -17.45
CA LEU A 19 18.00 -31.07 -16.40
C LEU A 19 17.31 -31.26 -15.04
N THR A 20 16.29 -30.46 -14.69
CA THR A 20 15.55 -30.66 -13.42
C THR A 20 15.00 -32.08 -13.25
N LYS A 21 14.63 -32.75 -14.34
CA LYS A 21 14.07 -34.13 -14.30
C LYS A 21 15.11 -35.24 -14.42
N HIS A 22 16.30 -34.95 -14.96
CA HIS A 22 17.28 -35.97 -15.34
C HIS A 22 18.66 -35.75 -14.73
N TRP A 23 18.87 -34.68 -13.96
CA TRP A 23 20.17 -34.33 -13.36
C TRP A 23 20.72 -35.46 -12.49
N ARG A 24 19.87 -36.02 -11.62
CA ARG A 24 20.21 -37.17 -10.75
C ARG A 24 20.54 -38.46 -11.50
N LYS A 25 20.26 -38.51 -12.81
CA LYS A 25 20.57 -39.66 -13.68
C LYS A 25 21.89 -39.49 -14.44
N LEU A 26 22.51 -38.31 -14.37
CA LEU A 26 23.80 -38.04 -14.99
C LEU A 26 24.93 -38.50 -14.06
N SER A 27 26.02 -38.98 -14.65
CA SER A 27 27.23 -39.29 -13.89
C SER A 27 27.88 -38.00 -13.34
N PRO A 28 28.67 -38.09 -12.25
CA PRO A 28 29.38 -36.93 -11.69
C PRO A 28 30.27 -36.22 -12.71
N GLU A 29 30.93 -36.96 -13.61
CA GLU A 29 31.79 -36.41 -14.66
C GLU A 29 31.00 -35.64 -15.74
N GLU A 30 29.80 -36.09 -16.06
CA GLU A 30 28.90 -35.40 -16.99
C GLU A 30 28.34 -34.13 -16.36
N GLN A 31 27.95 -34.18 -15.08
CA GLN A 31 27.51 -33.00 -14.34
C GLN A 31 28.61 -31.92 -14.32
N ASP A 32 29.86 -32.30 -14.11
CA ASP A 32 31.02 -31.38 -14.10
C ASP A 32 31.28 -30.76 -15.47
N ARG A 33 31.16 -31.55 -16.54
CA ARG A 33 31.33 -31.10 -17.93
C ARG A 33 30.27 -30.08 -18.35
N TRP A 34 29.04 -30.23 -17.88
CA TRP A 34 27.94 -29.30 -18.18
C TRP A 34 28.05 -27.96 -17.42
N VAL A 35 28.68 -27.97 -16.24
CA VAL A 35 28.84 -26.77 -15.40
C VAL A 35 30.07 -25.95 -15.80
N LEU A 36 31.18 -26.59 -16.18
CA LEU A 36 32.44 -25.91 -16.56
C LEU A 36 32.56 -25.63 -18.07
N GLY A 37 31.70 -26.24 -18.89
CA GLY A 37 31.96 -26.44 -20.32
C GLY A 37 31.56 -25.35 -21.30
N ARG A 38 30.90 -24.26 -20.90
CA ARG A 38 30.61 -23.09 -21.77
C ARG A 38 30.00 -21.97 -20.93
N GLU A 39 30.46 -20.74 -21.12
CA GLU A 39 30.04 -19.49 -20.46
C GLU A 39 28.54 -19.09 -20.66
N GLY A 40 27.62 -20.03 -20.80
CA GLY A 40 26.24 -19.75 -21.19
C GLY A 40 25.19 -20.78 -20.77
N SER A 41 25.41 -21.58 -19.72
CA SER A 41 24.33 -22.41 -19.16
C SER A 41 24.31 -22.35 -17.64
N PRO A 42 23.15 -22.04 -17.02
CA PRO A 42 23.04 -22.02 -15.57
C PRO A 42 23.21 -23.45 -15.03
N PRO A 43 23.96 -23.66 -13.93
CA PRO A 43 24.03 -24.96 -13.28
C PRO A 43 22.61 -25.35 -12.86
N SER A 44 22.20 -26.60 -13.12
CA SER A 44 20.93 -27.09 -12.57
C SER A 44 21.10 -27.33 -11.08
N LEU A 45 20.32 -26.58 -10.30
CA LEU A 45 20.36 -26.44 -8.85
C LEU A 45 19.59 -27.53 -8.09
N SER A 46 19.31 -28.69 -8.71
CA SER A 46 18.43 -29.70 -8.08
C SER A 46 19.13 -30.59 -7.04
N ASP A 47 20.44 -30.47 -6.87
CA ASP A 47 21.21 -31.20 -5.85
C ASP A 47 22.23 -30.27 -5.17
N GLY A 48 22.37 -30.39 -3.84
CA GLY A 48 23.22 -29.54 -3.00
C GLY A 48 24.72 -29.49 -3.37
N ALA A 49 25.19 -30.36 -4.28
CA ALA A 49 26.53 -30.32 -4.86
C ALA A 49 26.75 -29.14 -5.84
N GLY A 50 25.68 -28.62 -6.45
CA GLY A 50 25.74 -27.40 -7.27
C GLY A 50 25.84 -26.15 -6.40
N VAL A 51 25.13 -26.13 -5.27
CA VAL A 51 25.13 -25.05 -4.27
C VAL A 51 26.49 -24.94 -3.58
N GLN A 52 27.10 -26.05 -3.16
CA GLN A 52 28.45 -26.05 -2.58
C GLN A 52 29.52 -25.47 -3.51
N ARG A 53 29.35 -25.58 -4.83
CA ARG A 53 30.31 -25.06 -5.82
C ARG A 53 30.07 -23.61 -6.23
N VAL A 54 28.82 -23.13 -6.20
CA VAL A 54 28.54 -21.69 -6.20
C VAL A 54 29.09 -21.04 -4.91
N GLY A 55 29.01 -21.75 -3.77
CA GLY A 55 29.72 -21.40 -2.54
C GLY A 55 31.25 -21.40 -2.70
N ALA A 56 31.83 -22.32 -3.48
CA ALA A 56 33.27 -22.34 -3.76
C ALA A 56 33.74 -21.14 -4.62
N LEU A 57 32.88 -20.59 -5.49
CA LEU A 57 33.18 -19.35 -6.22
C LEU A 57 33.34 -18.14 -5.29
N THR A 58 32.73 -18.16 -4.09
CA THR A 58 32.88 -17.07 -3.10
C THR A 58 34.11 -17.24 -2.22
N HIS A 59 34.62 -18.47 -2.03
CA HIS A 59 35.88 -18.74 -1.31
C HIS A 59 37.13 -18.53 -2.18
N GLY A 60 37.02 -18.67 -3.51
CA GLY A 60 38.17 -18.69 -4.41
C GLY A 60 38.58 -17.36 -5.04
N VAL A 61 37.68 -16.40 -5.22
CA VAL A 61 38.03 -15.10 -5.80
C VAL A 61 37.15 -14.01 -5.20
N SER A 62 37.73 -13.20 -4.32
CA SER A 62 37.22 -11.85 -4.07
C SER A 62 37.42 -11.06 -5.36
N LEU A 63 36.53 -11.23 -6.33
CA LEU A 63 36.57 -10.44 -7.55
C LEU A 63 36.29 -8.99 -7.14
N PRO A 64 37.19 -8.04 -7.43
CA PRO A 64 36.96 -6.63 -7.12
C PRO A 64 35.73 -6.07 -7.83
N ARG A 65 35.18 -6.79 -8.82
CA ARG A 65 33.90 -6.56 -9.48
C ARG A 65 33.26 -7.92 -9.82
N PRO A 66 32.26 -8.42 -9.08
CA PRO A 66 31.56 -9.62 -9.49
C PRO A 66 30.80 -9.32 -10.79
N PRO A 67 31.03 -10.06 -11.89
CA PRO A 67 30.34 -9.80 -13.15
C PRO A 67 28.84 -10.06 -12.96
N GLN A 68 28.00 -9.23 -13.61
CA GLN A 68 26.53 -9.29 -13.53
C GLN A 68 25.99 -10.72 -13.66
N ILE A 69 26.55 -11.50 -14.58
CA ILE A 69 26.14 -12.89 -14.86
C ILE A 69 26.37 -13.79 -13.64
N SER A 70 27.47 -13.62 -12.91
CA SER A 70 27.74 -14.39 -11.69
C SER A 70 26.75 -14.05 -10.58
N LEU A 71 26.39 -12.77 -10.43
CA LEU A 71 25.38 -12.35 -9.45
C LEU A 71 23.99 -12.85 -9.81
N LEU A 72 23.61 -12.86 -11.09
CA LEU A 72 22.36 -13.46 -11.56
C LEU A 72 22.27 -14.94 -11.21
N VAL A 73 23.33 -15.71 -11.52
CA VAL A 73 23.35 -17.15 -11.23
C VAL A 73 23.27 -17.38 -9.72
N LEU A 74 24.00 -16.59 -8.93
CA LEU A 74 23.97 -16.66 -7.48
C LEU A 74 22.60 -16.30 -6.90
N SER A 75 21.96 -15.22 -7.37
CA SER A 75 20.64 -14.80 -6.88
C SER A 75 19.59 -15.86 -7.22
N SER A 76 19.59 -16.39 -8.45
CA SER A 76 18.72 -17.49 -8.84
C SER A 76 18.96 -18.76 -8.02
N ALA A 77 20.21 -19.03 -7.62
CA ALA A 77 20.55 -20.16 -6.77
C ALA A 77 20.02 -20.00 -5.34
N LEU A 78 20.19 -18.81 -4.76
CA LEU A 78 19.67 -18.46 -3.44
C LEU A 78 18.13 -18.49 -3.41
N GLU A 79 17.47 -17.99 -4.45
CA GLU A 79 16.00 -18.07 -4.58
C GLU A 79 15.48 -19.51 -4.66
N SER A 80 16.31 -20.45 -5.13
CA SER A 80 15.91 -21.85 -5.28
C SER A 80 16.10 -22.68 -4.02
N ASP A 81 17.18 -22.45 -3.28
CA ASP A 81 17.55 -23.22 -2.08
C ASP A 81 18.44 -22.36 -1.16
N PRO A 82 17.85 -21.45 -0.36
CA PRO A 82 18.62 -20.55 0.50
C PRO A 82 19.36 -21.30 1.61
N GLU A 83 18.73 -22.33 2.21
CA GLU A 83 19.28 -23.10 3.33
C GLU A 83 20.61 -23.76 3.00
N ALA A 84 20.78 -24.26 1.77
CA ALA A 84 22.04 -24.86 1.35
C ALA A 84 23.21 -23.86 1.31
N PHE A 85 22.94 -22.55 1.29
CA PHE A 85 23.95 -21.49 1.38
C PHE A 85 24.16 -20.96 2.81
N ALA A 86 23.40 -21.43 3.81
CA ALA A 86 23.49 -20.95 5.19
C ALA A 86 24.91 -20.90 5.79
N PRO A 87 25.79 -21.90 5.56
CA PRO A 87 27.18 -21.84 6.04
C PRO A 87 28.02 -20.69 5.45
N HIS A 88 27.54 -20.06 4.38
CA HIS A 88 28.24 -19.02 3.62
C HIS A 88 27.59 -17.64 3.72
N TYR A 89 26.53 -17.47 4.50
CA TYR A 89 25.78 -16.21 4.59
C TYR A 89 26.65 -15.00 4.96
N THR A 90 27.62 -15.14 5.87
CA THR A 90 28.54 -14.06 6.21
C THR A 90 29.40 -13.62 5.01
N ALA A 91 29.84 -14.57 4.18
CA ALA A 91 30.62 -14.26 2.97
C ALA A 91 29.74 -13.63 1.90
N LEU A 92 28.51 -14.14 1.73
CA LEU A 92 27.52 -13.61 0.78
C LEU A 92 27.09 -12.20 1.14
N LEU A 93 26.84 -11.90 2.42
CA LEU A 93 26.55 -10.54 2.88
C LEU A 93 27.69 -9.56 2.54
N ARG A 94 28.94 -9.96 2.71
CA ARG A 94 30.10 -9.12 2.32
C ARG A 94 30.19 -8.94 0.81
N LEU A 95 29.87 -9.98 0.04
CA LEU A 95 29.80 -9.90 -1.42
C LEU A 95 28.72 -8.90 -1.85
N PHE A 96 27.50 -8.99 -1.31
CA PHE A 96 26.42 -8.06 -1.61
C PHE A 96 26.74 -6.63 -1.14
N HIS A 97 27.36 -6.47 0.02
CA HIS A 97 27.84 -5.16 0.47
C HIS A 97 28.83 -4.51 -0.51
N SER A 98 29.73 -5.31 -1.12
CA SER A 98 30.64 -4.84 -2.16
C SER A 98 29.90 -4.51 -3.45
N ALA A 99 29.00 -5.41 -3.92
CA ALA A 99 28.23 -5.24 -5.14
C ALA A 99 27.36 -3.97 -5.11
N LEU A 100 26.64 -3.74 -4.01
CA LEU A 100 25.80 -2.55 -3.81
C LEU A 100 26.61 -1.26 -3.62
N GLY A 101 27.90 -1.37 -3.34
CA GLY A 101 28.82 -0.23 -3.26
C GLY A 101 29.31 0.26 -4.62
N GLN A 102 29.14 -0.51 -5.70
CA GLN A 102 29.66 -0.16 -7.01
C GLN A 102 28.68 0.72 -7.79
N ARG A 103 29.16 1.86 -8.30
CA ARG A 103 28.36 2.76 -9.14
C ARG A 103 28.44 2.33 -10.61
N GLY A 104 27.34 2.52 -11.34
CA GLY A 104 27.30 2.36 -12.80
C GLY A 104 27.17 0.91 -13.32
N GLN A 105 26.82 -0.05 -12.45
CA GLN A 105 26.53 -1.43 -12.86
C GLN A 105 25.11 -1.83 -12.43
N PRO A 106 24.05 -1.37 -13.12
CA PRO A 106 22.66 -1.59 -12.69
C PRO A 106 22.30 -3.07 -12.58
N GLY A 107 22.81 -3.92 -13.46
CA GLY A 107 22.60 -5.36 -13.36
C GLY A 107 23.17 -5.99 -12.08
N ALA A 108 24.36 -5.56 -11.65
CA ALA A 108 24.97 -6.03 -10.41
C ALA A 108 24.20 -5.55 -9.16
N LEU A 109 23.66 -4.33 -9.21
CA LEU A 109 22.78 -3.80 -8.16
C LEU A 109 21.50 -4.62 -8.05
N TYR A 110 20.80 -4.83 -9.16
CA TYR A 110 19.54 -5.57 -9.19
C TYR A 110 19.69 -7.01 -8.69
N TYR A 111 20.64 -7.80 -9.24
CA TYR A 111 20.84 -9.17 -8.78
C TYR A 111 21.45 -9.25 -7.38
N GLY A 112 22.21 -8.23 -6.96
CA GLY A 112 22.68 -8.09 -5.60
C GLY A 112 21.54 -7.91 -4.60
N LEU A 113 20.55 -7.08 -4.93
CA LEU A 113 19.36 -6.87 -4.09
C LEU A 113 18.46 -8.11 -4.07
N ARG A 114 18.21 -8.74 -5.22
CA ARG A 114 17.47 -10.01 -5.32
C ARG A 114 18.11 -11.12 -4.49
N GLY A 115 19.44 -11.28 -4.60
CA GLY A 115 20.18 -12.28 -3.82
C GLY A 115 20.15 -11.98 -2.32
N LEU A 116 20.22 -10.70 -1.93
CA LEU A 116 20.10 -10.29 -0.52
C LEU A 116 18.69 -10.59 0.04
N ALA A 117 17.64 -10.29 -0.72
CA ALA A 117 16.26 -10.60 -0.35
C ALA A 117 16.06 -12.10 -0.15
N ALA A 118 16.49 -12.92 -1.11
CA ALA A 118 16.34 -14.38 -1.08
C ALA A 118 17.00 -15.07 0.13
N MET A 119 18.07 -14.48 0.68
CA MET A 119 18.77 -15.04 1.84
C MET A 119 18.36 -14.41 3.18
N ALA A 120 17.57 -13.33 3.16
CA ALA A 120 17.30 -12.50 4.34
C ALA A 120 16.63 -13.28 5.48
N ALA A 121 15.65 -14.13 5.16
CA ALA A 121 14.95 -14.97 6.14
C ALA A 121 15.88 -15.92 6.92
N GLY A 122 17.03 -16.29 6.34
CA GLY A 122 18.03 -17.13 6.98
C GLY A 122 19.08 -16.37 7.80
N LEU A 123 19.05 -15.03 7.81
CA LEU A 123 19.98 -14.21 8.59
C LEU A 123 19.57 -14.18 10.06
N GLY A 124 20.57 -14.26 10.94
CA GLY A 124 20.37 -14.24 12.39
C GLY A 124 20.93 -12.99 13.05
N SER A 125 20.85 -12.96 14.38
CA SER A 125 21.38 -11.87 15.21
C SER A 125 22.89 -11.61 15.02
N ASP A 126 23.65 -12.64 14.67
CA ASP A 126 25.09 -12.56 14.39
C ASP A 126 25.44 -11.66 13.19
N HIS A 127 24.48 -11.42 12.29
CA HIS A 127 24.67 -10.63 11.07
C HIS A 127 24.17 -9.19 11.18
N LEU A 128 23.59 -8.80 12.32
CA LEU A 128 22.87 -7.54 12.49
C LEU A 128 23.62 -6.29 12.07
N ASN A 129 24.91 -6.19 12.44
CA ASN A 129 25.71 -5.01 12.12
C ASN A 129 25.96 -4.88 10.61
N LEU A 130 26.15 -6.00 9.92
CA LEU A 130 26.29 -6.01 8.47
C LEU A 130 24.97 -5.65 7.80
N MET A 131 23.85 -6.23 8.26
CA MET A 131 22.51 -5.90 7.75
C MET A 131 22.18 -4.41 7.90
N ARG A 132 22.45 -3.81 9.06
CA ARG A 132 22.27 -2.36 9.30
C ARG A 132 23.07 -1.53 8.30
N SER A 133 24.36 -1.86 8.12
CA SER A 133 25.23 -1.15 7.18
C SER A 133 24.81 -1.29 5.69
N LEU A 134 23.99 -2.31 5.37
CA LEU A 134 23.44 -2.52 4.03
C LEU A 134 22.25 -1.61 3.73
N VAL A 135 21.44 -1.20 4.71
CA VAL A 135 20.21 -0.43 4.45
C VAL A 135 20.48 0.86 3.65
N PRO A 136 21.47 1.71 3.97
CA PRO A 136 21.78 2.88 3.16
C PRO A 136 22.24 2.53 1.73
N LYS A 137 22.90 1.39 1.56
CA LYS A 137 23.35 0.91 0.24
C LYS A 137 22.18 0.40 -0.58
N VAL A 138 21.22 -0.28 0.06
CA VAL A 138 19.96 -0.70 -0.57
C VAL A 138 19.23 0.51 -1.13
N ILE A 139 19.00 1.55 -0.31
CA ILE A 139 18.35 2.79 -0.75
C ILE A 139 19.09 3.40 -1.97
N SER A 140 20.41 3.52 -1.86
CA SER A 140 21.26 4.06 -2.95
C SER A 140 21.23 3.20 -4.23
N ALA A 141 21.13 1.88 -4.09
CA ALA A 141 21.07 0.96 -5.20
C ALA A 141 19.73 1.04 -5.92
N VAL A 142 18.61 1.06 -5.18
CA VAL A 142 17.27 1.23 -5.77
C VAL A 142 17.19 2.60 -6.47
N ARG A 143 17.67 3.69 -5.86
CA ARG A 143 17.73 5.01 -6.53
C ARG A 143 18.48 5.00 -7.86
N GLN A 144 19.53 4.19 -7.98
CA GLN A 144 20.27 4.03 -9.25
C GLN A 144 19.55 3.14 -10.26
N LEU A 145 18.68 2.24 -9.82
CA LEU A 145 17.86 1.39 -10.68
C LEU A 145 16.66 2.12 -11.27
N ILE A 146 16.04 3.04 -10.52
CA ILE A 146 14.85 3.81 -10.94
C ILE A 146 15.00 4.39 -12.36
N PRO A 147 16.03 5.19 -12.69
CA PRO A 147 16.16 5.79 -14.03
C PRO A 147 16.56 4.79 -15.12
N VAL A 148 16.95 3.56 -14.77
CA VAL A 148 17.40 2.53 -15.72
C VAL A 148 16.27 1.57 -16.09
N ASN A 149 15.56 1.06 -15.08
CA ASN A 149 14.45 0.14 -15.25
C ASN A 149 13.59 0.15 -13.97
N GLU A 150 12.42 0.79 -14.04
CA GLU A 150 11.49 0.91 -12.92
C GLU A 150 10.92 -0.44 -12.45
N VAL A 151 10.77 -1.42 -13.35
CA VAL A 151 10.32 -2.77 -12.98
C VAL A 151 11.36 -3.44 -12.09
N HIS A 152 12.63 -3.39 -12.49
CA HIS A 152 13.72 -3.90 -11.66
C HIS A 152 13.84 -3.14 -10.34
N ALA A 153 13.61 -1.83 -10.33
CA ALA A 153 13.62 -1.04 -9.10
C ALA A 153 12.49 -1.48 -8.16
N SER A 154 11.28 -1.70 -8.69
CA SER A 154 10.11 -2.15 -7.92
C SER A 154 10.31 -3.54 -7.32
N GLU A 155 10.73 -4.52 -8.12
CA GLU A 155 11.07 -5.86 -7.62
C GLU A 155 12.19 -5.80 -6.58
N ALA A 156 13.21 -4.96 -6.78
CA ALA A 156 14.31 -4.83 -5.85
C ALA A 156 13.90 -4.23 -4.49
N MET A 157 12.76 -3.55 -4.38
CA MET A 157 12.24 -3.06 -3.10
C MET A 157 11.74 -4.18 -2.18
N GLU A 158 11.50 -5.39 -2.68
CA GLU A 158 11.16 -6.57 -1.86
C GLU A 158 12.17 -6.81 -0.72
N VAL A 159 13.43 -6.44 -0.93
CA VAL A 159 14.47 -6.54 0.10
C VAL A 159 14.12 -5.78 1.40
N PHE A 160 13.33 -4.70 1.34
CA PHE A 160 12.91 -4.00 2.55
C PHE A 160 11.92 -4.83 3.35
N ASP A 161 10.99 -5.50 2.68
CA ASP A 161 9.98 -6.34 3.32
C ASP A 161 10.67 -7.53 4.00
N GLU A 162 11.57 -8.20 3.28
CA GLU A 162 12.36 -9.32 3.79
C GLU A 162 13.27 -8.93 4.97
N LEU A 163 13.89 -7.75 4.95
CA LEU A 163 14.69 -7.26 6.08
C LEU A 163 13.82 -6.92 7.29
N MET A 164 12.61 -6.39 7.08
CA MET A 164 11.65 -6.11 8.15
C MET A 164 11.12 -7.41 8.77
N GLU A 165 10.83 -8.42 7.96
CA GLU A 165 10.39 -9.75 8.43
C GLU A 165 11.49 -10.50 9.18
N CYS A 166 12.74 -10.41 8.71
CA CYS A 166 13.88 -11.01 9.37
C CYS A 166 14.15 -10.39 10.74
N GLU A 167 14.43 -9.08 10.80
CA GLU A 167 14.79 -8.42 12.06
C GLU A 167 14.54 -6.91 11.99
N VAL A 168 13.35 -6.50 12.44
CA VAL A 168 12.87 -5.12 12.35
C VAL A 168 13.83 -4.08 12.96
N SER A 169 14.67 -4.46 13.95
CA SER A 169 15.65 -3.53 14.54
C SER A 169 16.71 -3.04 13.56
N VAL A 170 16.92 -3.74 12.44
CA VAL A 170 17.77 -3.31 11.32
C VAL A 170 17.21 -2.04 10.67
N ILE A 171 15.92 -2.03 10.38
CA ILE A 171 15.24 -0.91 9.70
C ILE A 171 15.02 0.26 10.66
N VAL A 172 14.70 0.01 11.94
CA VAL A 172 14.45 1.08 12.91
C VAL A 172 15.62 2.06 13.06
N GLN A 173 16.86 1.61 12.88
CA GLN A 173 18.05 2.48 12.91
C GLN A 173 18.14 3.45 11.73
N HIS A 174 17.52 3.09 10.60
CA HIS A 174 17.49 3.87 9.36
C HIS A 174 16.06 4.31 9.03
N LEU A 175 15.17 4.36 10.04
CA LEU A 175 13.74 4.56 9.85
C LEU A 175 13.44 5.85 9.08
N SER A 176 14.05 6.97 9.46
CA SER A 176 13.89 8.24 8.77
C SER A 176 14.36 8.19 7.30
N ASP A 177 15.45 7.48 7.02
CA ASP A 177 16.00 7.36 5.66
C ASP A 177 15.09 6.50 4.77
N VAL A 178 14.57 5.39 5.32
CA VAL A 178 13.67 4.47 4.62
C VAL A 178 12.32 5.14 4.35
N VAL A 179 11.74 5.81 5.36
CA VAL A 179 10.49 6.57 5.19
C VAL A 179 10.69 7.69 4.16
N GLY A 180 11.75 8.50 4.30
CA GLY A 180 12.05 9.59 3.37
C GLY A 180 12.22 9.09 1.93
N PHE A 181 12.90 7.96 1.73
CA PHE A 181 13.01 7.32 0.42
C PHE A 181 11.66 6.85 -0.14
N CYS A 182 10.83 6.20 0.68
CA CYS A 182 9.51 5.74 0.22
C CYS A 182 8.61 6.92 -0.19
N LEU A 183 8.62 8.01 0.59
CA LEU A 183 7.86 9.22 0.29
C LEU A 183 8.38 9.91 -0.99
N GLU A 184 9.70 10.00 -1.18
CA GLU A 184 10.32 10.54 -2.40
C GLU A 184 9.84 9.79 -3.65
N VAL A 185 9.83 8.46 -3.61
CA VAL A 185 9.37 7.62 -4.72
C VAL A 185 7.85 7.75 -4.92
N ALA A 186 7.06 7.63 -3.85
CA ALA A 186 5.60 7.65 -3.92
C ALA A 186 5.04 8.99 -4.45
N SER A 187 5.63 10.11 -4.05
CA SER A 187 5.19 11.46 -4.44
C SER A 187 5.67 11.86 -5.84
N ASN A 188 6.60 11.12 -6.47
CA ASN A 188 7.09 11.44 -7.79
C ASN A 188 6.14 10.98 -8.90
N ARG A 189 5.30 11.90 -9.39
CA ARG A 189 4.32 11.66 -10.46
C ARG A 189 4.94 11.33 -11.83
N ALA A 190 6.26 11.45 -12.00
CA ALA A 190 6.93 11.04 -13.23
C ALA A 190 7.25 9.54 -13.29
N LEU A 191 7.12 8.82 -12.16
CA LEU A 191 7.36 7.38 -12.07
C LEU A 191 6.06 6.59 -12.32
N GLY A 192 6.21 5.36 -12.79
CA GLY A 192 5.10 4.43 -12.98
C GLY A 192 4.44 3.99 -11.67
N ASP A 193 3.13 3.75 -11.73
CA ASP A 193 2.31 3.45 -10.56
C ASP A 193 2.78 2.21 -9.81
N ALA A 194 3.25 1.16 -10.49
CA ALA A 194 3.75 -0.06 -9.83
C ALA A 194 4.87 0.21 -8.82
N LEU A 195 5.81 1.11 -9.15
CA LEU A 195 6.91 1.47 -8.25
C LEU A 195 6.44 2.38 -7.11
N ARG A 196 5.56 3.34 -7.41
CA ARG A 196 4.96 4.24 -6.42
C ARG A 196 4.11 3.48 -5.40
N VAL A 197 3.31 2.53 -5.87
CA VAL A 197 2.54 1.59 -5.06
C VAL A 197 3.47 0.76 -4.20
N LYS A 198 4.52 0.16 -4.76
CA LYS A 198 5.48 -0.62 -3.98
C LYS A 198 6.10 0.20 -2.83
N ALA A 199 6.43 1.47 -3.07
CA ALA A 199 6.93 2.37 -2.03
C ALA A 199 5.89 2.66 -0.93
N LEU A 200 4.62 2.88 -1.29
CA LEU A 200 3.54 3.06 -0.33
C LEU A 200 3.26 1.77 0.46
N SER A 201 3.31 0.60 -0.17
CA SER A 201 3.16 -0.70 0.49
C SER A 201 4.28 -0.96 1.50
N THR A 202 5.54 -0.66 1.15
CA THR A 202 6.67 -0.75 2.09
C THR A 202 6.48 0.21 3.28
N LEU A 203 6.00 1.44 3.03
CA LEU A 203 5.66 2.38 4.10
C LEU A 203 4.54 1.86 5.01
N SER A 204 3.48 1.30 4.43
CA SER A 204 2.37 0.68 5.17
C SER A 204 2.88 -0.46 6.08
N PHE A 205 3.69 -1.38 5.54
CA PHE A 205 4.25 -2.48 6.32
C PHE A 205 5.16 -1.99 7.46
N LEU A 206 5.93 -0.93 7.21
CA LEU A 206 6.77 -0.30 8.23
C LEU A 206 5.94 0.34 9.36
N ILE A 207 4.83 1.01 9.04
CA ILE A 207 3.90 1.57 10.03
C ILE A 207 3.26 0.45 10.86
N LYS A 208 2.82 -0.64 10.20
CA LYS A 208 2.28 -1.83 10.86
C LYS A 208 3.23 -2.37 11.93
N LEU A 209 4.51 -2.50 11.60
CA LEU A 209 5.51 -3.06 12.51
C LEU A 209 6.02 -2.05 13.55
N ARG A 210 6.09 -0.76 13.21
CA ARG A 210 6.85 0.25 13.97
C ARG A 210 6.17 1.62 14.08
N GLY A 211 4.85 1.71 14.07
CA GLY A 211 4.10 2.96 14.22
C GLY A 211 4.53 3.83 15.42
N LYS A 212 4.80 3.22 16.59
CA LYS A 212 5.34 3.96 17.76
C LYS A 212 6.70 4.63 17.48
N ALA A 213 7.55 4.02 16.65
CA ALA A 213 8.84 4.59 16.28
C ALA A 213 8.68 5.75 15.28
N VAL A 214 7.72 5.63 14.34
CA VAL A 214 7.32 6.71 13.41
C VAL A 214 6.93 7.97 14.20
N LEU A 215 6.12 7.81 15.25
CA LEU A 215 5.77 8.91 16.16
C LEU A 215 6.97 9.48 16.92
N LYS A 216 7.81 8.62 17.51
CA LYS A 216 8.99 9.06 18.27
C LYS A 216 9.98 9.87 17.42
N GLN A 217 10.13 9.49 16.15
CA GLN A 217 11.01 10.19 15.20
C GLN A 217 10.33 11.36 14.49
N ARG A 218 9.08 11.70 14.84
CA ARG A 218 8.30 12.81 14.25
C ARG A 218 8.13 12.69 12.74
N LEU A 219 7.94 11.46 12.27
CA LEU A 219 7.76 11.16 10.85
C LEU A 219 6.29 11.21 10.41
N LEU A 220 5.34 11.39 11.34
CA LEU A 220 3.92 11.49 10.99
C LEU A 220 3.60 12.71 10.10
N PRO A 221 4.04 13.95 10.40
CA PRO A 221 3.79 15.09 9.52
C PRO A 221 4.28 14.88 8.07
N PRO A 222 5.55 14.52 7.79
CA PRO A 222 6.00 14.36 6.41
C PRO A 222 5.30 13.21 5.68
N VAL A 223 4.87 12.17 6.41
CA VAL A 223 4.05 11.10 5.82
C VAL A 223 2.69 11.67 5.37
N LEU A 224 2.00 12.41 6.23
CA LEU A 224 0.71 13.01 5.88
C LEU A 224 0.85 14.03 4.73
N ASP A 225 1.84 14.92 4.81
CA ASP A 225 2.12 15.94 3.78
C ASP A 225 2.35 15.31 2.39
N ALA A 226 2.94 14.12 2.34
CA ALA A 226 3.15 13.37 1.10
C ALA A 226 1.92 12.59 0.63
N LEU A 227 1.09 12.07 1.54
CA LEU A 227 -0.09 11.26 1.22
C LEU A 227 -1.25 12.10 0.67
N PHE A 228 -1.53 13.27 1.25
CA PHE A 228 -2.66 14.10 0.83
C PHE A 228 -2.61 14.51 -0.66
N PRO A 229 -1.47 14.95 -1.22
CA PRO A 229 -1.37 15.24 -2.65
C PRO A 229 -1.47 14.01 -3.56
N ILE A 230 -1.23 12.80 -3.04
CA ILE A 230 -1.44 11.54 -3.77
C ILE A 230 -2.93 11.20 -3.78
N LEU A 231 -3.59 11.26 -2.61
CA LEU A 231 -5.03 11.04 -2.45
C LEU A 231 -5.85 12.01 -3.32
N SER A 232 -5.51 13.29 -3.30
CA SER A 232 -6.22 14.34 -4.04
C SER A 232 -5.71 14.57 -5.47
N ALA A 233 -5.00 13.60 -6.06
CA ALA A 233 -4.51 13.74 -7.43
C ALA A 233 -5.68 13.73 -8.43
N GLU A 234 -5.80 14.74 -9.29
CA GLU A 234 -6.83 14.71 -10.33
C GLU A 234 -6.59 13.57 -11.33
N PRO A 235 -7.66 12.90 -11.81
CA PRO A 235 -7.55 11.95 -12.90
C PRO A 235 -7.08 12.64 -14.19
N PRO A 236 -6.53 11.89 -15.17
CA PRO A 236 -6.12 12.45 -16.45
C PRO A 236 -7.28 13.21 -17.14
N PRO A 237 -7.00 14.31 -17.88
CA PRO A 237 -8.05 15.11 -18.51
C PRO A 237 -8.99 14.28 -19.38
N GLY A 238 -10.30 14.39 -19.10
CA GLY A 238 -11.34 13.66 -19.84
C GLY A 238 -11.62 12.24 -19.33
N GLN A 239 -10.96 11.80 -18.25
CA GLN A 239 -11.28 10.56 -17.54
C GLN A 239 -11.92 10.89 -16.19
N LEU A 240 -12.91 10.09 -15.79
CA LEU A 240 -13.40 10.08 -14.41
C LEU A 240 -12.39 9.34 -13.53
N ASP A 241 -12.42 9.61 -12.22
CA ASP A 241 -11.66 8.79 -11.30
C ASP A 241 -12.09 7.32 -11.40
N ALA A 242 -11.18 6.39 -11.15
CA ALA A 242 -11.51 4.96 -11.13
C ALA A 242 -12.67 4.71 -10.16
N GLU A 243 -12.61 5.37 -9.00
CA GLU A 243 -13.61 5.24 -7.95
C GLU A 243 -14.94 5.99 -8.22
N ASP A 244 -15.01 6.79 -9.30
CA ASP A 244 -16.25 7.46 -9.78
C ASP A 244 -16.96 6.64 -10.86
N GLN A 245 -16.36 5.54 -11.34
CA GLN A 245 -16.97 4.66 -12.33
C GLN A 245 -17.96 3.72 -11.63
N GLU A 246 -19.22 3.73 -12.07
CA GLU A 246 -20.30 2.90 -11.52
C GLU A 246 -20.18 1.39 -11.85
N ASN A 247 -19.04 0.92 -12.37
CA ASN A 247 -18.87 -0.46 -12.79
C ASN A 247 -18.38 -1.32 -11.61
N GLU A 248 -19.30 -2.09 -11.01
CA GLU A 248 -19.10 -3.10 -9.95
C GLU A 248 -18.31 -4.36 -10.41
N ASP A 249 -17.43 -4.28 -11.42
CA ASP A 249 -16.53 -5.40 -11.71
C ASP A 249 -15.35 -5.33 -10.73
N GLU A 250 -15.55 -5.85 -9.52
CA GLU A 250 -14.54 -6.07 -8.44
C GLU A 250 -13.42 -7.06 -8.85
N GLY A 251 -13.14 -7.22 -10.15
CA GLY A 251 -12.18 -8.17 -10.69
C GLY A 251 -10.98 -7.48 -11.32
N ASP A 252 -9.87 -7.43 -10.60
CA ASP A 252 -8.53 -7.04 -11.08
C ASP A 252 -8.31 -5.55 -11.43
N GLU A 253 -8.84 -4.61 -10.63
CA GLU A 253 -8.29 -3.25 -10.68
C GLU A 253 -6.83 -3.25 -10.17
N ALA A 254 -5.90 -2.88 -11.05
CA ALA A 254 -4.50 -2.70 -10.67
C ALA A 254 -4.45 -1.65 -9.55
N GLN A 255 -3.83 -2.01 -8.41
CA GLN A 255 -3.69 -1.09 -7.28
C GLN A 255 -3.09 0.24 -7.76
N THR A 256 -3.81 1.34 -7.52
CA THR A 256 -3.35 2.68 -7.86
C THR A 256 -2.66 3.31 -6.66
N PRO A 257 -1.78 4.32 -6.85
CA PRO A 257 -1.17 5.03 -5.73
C PRO A 257 -2.20 5.69 -4.80
N LYS A 258 -3.37 6.08 -5.31
CA LYS A 258 -4.48 6.62 -4.50
C LYS A 258 -5.02 5.58 -3.52
N HIS A 259 -5.42 4.41 -4.02
CA HIS A 259 -5.94 3.32 -3.20
C HIS A 259 -4.95 2.90 -2.11
N VAL A 260 -3.67 2.77 -2.45
CA VAL A 260 -2.65 2.38 -1.46
C VAL A 260 -2.31 3.52 -0.49
N ALA A 261 -2.37 4.78 -0.92
CA ALA A 261 -2.24 5.91 0.00
C ALA A 261 -3.36 5.94 1.05
N ALA A 262 -4.60 5.60 0.67
CA ALA A 262 -5.70 5.46 1.62
C ALA A 262 -5.42 4.32 2.61
N GLN A 263 -4.94 3.17 2.13
CA GLN A 263 -4.53 2.06 3.00
C GLN A 263 -3.37 2.43 3.95
N VAL A 264 -2.47 3.33 3.57
CA VAL A 264 -1.42 3.83 4.48
C VAL A 264 -2.04 4.66 5.60
N ILE A 265 -3.02 5.52 5.28
CA ILE A 265 -3.80 6.22 6.31
C ILE A 265 -4.44 5.18 7.23
N ASP A 266 -5.10 4.14 6.71
CA ASP A 266 -5.71 3.06 7.51
C ASP A 266 -4.69 2.41 8.44
N MET A 267 -3.48 2.15 7.94
CA MET A 267 -2.42 1.57 8.75
C MET A 267 -1.96 2.52 9.88
N LEU A 268 -1.97 3.83 9.65
CA LEU A 268 -1.74 4.82 10.71
C LEU A 268 -2.86 4.76 11.76
N ALA A 269 -4.13 4.59 11.37
CA ALA A 269 -5.22 4.32 12.32
C ALA A 269 -4.85 3.16 13.23
N LEU A 270 -4.54 2.04 12.58
CA LEU A 270 -4.52 0.72 13.18
C LEU A 270 -3.43 0.62 14.24
N HIS A 271 -2.37 1.40 14.06
CA HIS A 271 -1.15 1.26 14.83
C HIS A 271 -0.72 2.50 15.61
N LEU A 272 -1.41 3.64 15.47
CA LEU A 272 -1.12 4.88 16.21
C LEU A 272 -2.23 5.26 17.20
N PRO A 273 -1.89 5.85 18.37
CA PRO A 273 -2.89 6.41 19.27
C PRO A 273 -3.66 7.57 18.62
N PRO A 274 -5.01 7.60 18.69
CA PRO A 274 -5.83 8.67 18.12
C PRO A 274 -5.41 10.07 18.56
N GLU A 275 -5.06 10.26 19.82
CA GLU A 275 -4.70 11.58 20.37
C GLU A 275 -3.40 12.14 19.79
N LYS A 276 -2.62 11.30 19.10
CA LYS A 276 -1.42 11.72 18.37
C LYS A 276 -1.67 11.83 16.87
N LEU A 277 -2.56 11.00 16.32
CA LEU A 277 -2.89 10.97 14.91
C LEU A 277 -3.88 12.07 14.52
N PHE A 278 -5.03 12.16 15.19
CA PHE A 278 -6.15 13.03 14.80
C PHE A 278 -5.77 14.51 14.69
N PRO A 279 -5.09 15.14 15.67
CA PRO A 279 -4.72 16.55 15.55
C PRO A 279 -3.85 16.84 14.32
N GLN A 280 -2.98 15.90 13.94
CA GLN A 280 -2.12 16.05 12.77
C GLN A 280 -2.87 15.77 11.48
N LEU A 281 -3.75 14.76 11.47
CA LEU A 281 -4.58 14.42 10.33
C LEU A 281 -5.55 15.54 9.97
N VAL A 282 -6.26 16.09 10.95
CA VAL A 282 -7.16 17.24 10.79
C VAL A 282 -6.40 18.47 10.31
N SER A 283 -5.24 18.76 10.92
CA SER A 283 -4.39 19.89 10.51
C SER A 283 -3.93 19.74 9.05
N ALA A 284 -3.46 18.55 8.67
CA ALA A 284 -2.98 18.26 7.32
C ALA A 284 -4.12 18.32 6.29
N TRP A 285 -5.30 17.80 6.64
CA TRP A 285 -6.48 17.88 5.79
C TRP A 285 -6.94 19.34 5.58
N GLY A 286 -6.97 20.12 6.66
CA GLY A 286 -7.27 21.55 6.58
C GLY A 286 -6.28 22.33 5.71
N ALA A 287 -4.98 22.01 5.81
CA ALA A 287 -3.94 22.61 4.99
C ALA A 287 -4.06 22.21 3.51
N ALA A 288 -4.23 20.91 3.21
CA ALA A 288 -4.40 20.41 1.85
C ALA A 288 -5.58 21.07 1.12
N ARG A 289 -6.63 21.42 1.87
CA ARG A 289 -7.79 22.15 1.35
C ARG A 289 -7.47 23.62 0.99
N LEU A 290 -6.64 24.30 1.77
CA LEU A 290 -6.28 25.71 1.54
C LEU A 290 -5.31 25.88 0.38
N GLU A 291 -4.45 24.88 0.13
CA GLU A 291 -3.40 24.94 -0.89
C GLU A 291 -3.91 24.74 -2.34
N GLY A 292 -5.20 24.50 -2.54
CA GLY A 292 -5.81 24.55 -3.87
C GLY A 292 -5.30 23.49 -4.85
N HIS A 293 -4.85 22.33 -4.35
CA HIS A 293 -4.74 21.13 -5.18
C HIS A 293 -6.14 20.84 -5.76
N GLY A 294 -6.33 21.04 -7.06
CA GLY A 294 -7.62 21.21 -7.75
C GLY A 294 -8.56 20.00 -7.81
N GLY A 295 -8.35 18.97 -7.00
CA GLY A 295 -9.38 18.04 -6.59
C GLY A 295 -9.74 18.37 -5.16
N ILE A 296 -10.95 18.89 -4.91
CA ILE A 296 -11.50 19.16 -3.58
C ILE A 296 -11.08 18.00 -2.66
N GLY A 297 -10.27 18.27 -1.63
CA GLY A 297 -9.61 17.25 -0.82
C GLY A 297 -10.55 16.14 -0.36
N GLU A 298 -10.50 15.03 -1.08
CA GLU A 298 -11.42 13.90 -0.97
C GLU A 298 -11.37 13.29 0.44
N PRO A 299 -12.53 13.01 1.07
CA PRO A 299 -12.59 12.22 2.29
C PRO A 299 -12.48 10.71 2.00
N GLY A 300 -11.90 10.27 0.87
CA GLY A 300 -11.79 8.84 0.51
C GLY A 300 -11.08 8.00 1.58
N TRP A 301 -10.15 8.59 2.34
CA TRP A 301 -9.54 7.94 3.51
C TRP A 301 -10.51 7.73 4.69
N MET A 302 -11.65 8.42 4.73
CA MET A 302 -12.73 8.18 5.71
C MET A 302 -13.64 7.00 5.32
N GLU A 303 -13.47 6.41 4.12
CA GLU A 303 -14.19 5.17 3.75
C GLU A 303 -13.68 3.95 4.52
N GLY A 304 -12.44 3.98 5.00
CA GLY A 304 -11.95 2.96 5.92
C GLY A 304 -12.86 2.90 7.16
N GLY A 305 -12.93 1.74 7.82
CA GLY A 305 -13.82 1.49 8.97
C GLY A 305 -13.61 2.36 10.24
N TRP A 306 -12.87 3.46 10.14
CA TRP A 306 -12.56 4.44 11.17
C TRP A 306 -13.79 4.97 11.92
N CYS A 307 -14.83 5.33 11.17
CA CYS A 307 -15.99 6.03 11.71
C CYS A 307 -16.97 5.09 12.42
N LYS A 308 -16.93 3.78 12.09
CA LYS A 308 -17.96 2.83 12.52
C LYS A 308 -17.82 2.36 13.97
N GLY A 309 -16.75 2.73 14.68
CA GLY A 309 -16.42 2.11 15.99
C GLY A 309 -16.25 0.58 15.93
N SER A 310 -16.39 -0.05 14.76
CA SER A 310 -16.31 -1.48 14.51
C SER A 310 -14.88 -1.85 14.20
N TRP A 311 -14.07 -1.84 15.24
CA TRP A 311 -12.76 -2.51 15.25
C TRP A 311 -12.89 -3.96 15.71
N SER A 312 -14.13 -4.48 15.80
CA SER A 312 -14.43 -5.78 16.38
C SER A 312 -14.71 -6.89 15.37
N ASP A 313 -14.99 -6.57 14.10
CA ASP A 313 -15.19 -7.60 13.05
C ASP A 313 -14.14 -7.46 11.94
N GLY A 314 -12.86 -7.43 12.33
CA GLY A 314 -11.81 -7.91 11.47
C GLY A 314 -11.99 -9.42 11.32
N GLY A 315 -12.31 -9.88 10.11
CA GLY A 315 -12.47 -11.28 9.76
C GLY A 315 -11.48 -12.16 10.51
N ALA A 316 -12.04 -13.06 11.33
CA ALA A 316 -11.30 -14.01 12.12
C ALA A 316 -10.39 -14.85 11.22
N LEU A 317 -9.10 -14.50 11.18
CA LEU A 317 -7.99 -15.35 10.74
C LEU A 317 -6.65 -14.64 11.03
N THR A 318 -6.41 -14.17 12.25
CA THR A 318 -5.06 -14.20 12.86
C THR A 318 -5.18 -14.10 14.38
N ASP A 319 -4.39 -14.93 15.07
CA ASP A 319 -4.34 -15.16 16.51
C ASP A 319 -3.66 -14.00 17.28
N SER A 320 -4.01 -12.75 16.97
CA SER A 320 -3.44 -11.56 17.62
C SER A 320 -4.34 -11.05 18.74
N PRO A 321 -3.79 -10.70 19.93
CA PRO A 321 -4.58 -10.19 21.04
C PRO A 321 -5.31 -8.89 20.66
N PRO A 322 -6.47 -8.60 21.28
CA PRO A 322 -7.24 -7.41 20.96
C PRO A 322 -6.38 -6.15 21.13
N LEU A 323 -6.29 -5.37 20.04
CA LEU A 323 -5.69 -4.05 20.04
C LEU A 323 -6.39 -3.19 21.11
N THR A 324 -5.59 -2.37 21.77
CA THR A 324 -5.96 -1.48 22.89
C THR A 324 -7.34 -0.81 22.73
N PRO A 325 -8.12 -0.62 23.81
CA PRO A 325 -9.39 0.12 23.73
C PRO A 325 -9.12 1.48 23.13
N GLN A 326 -9.72 1.73 21.97
CA GLN A 326 -9.44 2.93 21.21
C GLN A 326 -10.26 4.12 21.73
N PRO A 327 -9.65 5.31 21.75
CA PRO A 327 -10.35 6.56 22.04
C PRO A 327 -11.58 6.76 21.17
N ASP A 328 -12.60 7.35 21.78
CA ASP A 328 -13.83 7.74 21.12
C ASP A 328 -13.54 8.84 20.08
N ILE A 329 -13.55 8.47 18.79
CA ILE A 329 -13.31 9.39 17.66
C ILE A 329 -14.29 10.58 17.68
N THR A 330 -15.46 10.41 18.30
CA THR A 330 -16.47 11.44 18.48
C THR A 330 -15.99 12.61 19.34
N ALA A 331 -14.94 12.42 20.16
CA ALA A 331 -14.30 13.50 20.91
C ALA A 331 -13.73 14.60 19.99
N TYR A 332 -13.45 14.28 18.72
CA TYR A 332 -12.95 15.21 17.71
C TYR A 332 -14.04 15.75 16.78
N ALA A 333 -15.33 15.51 17.07
CA ALA A 333 -16.43 15.93 16.20
C ALA A 333 -16.47 17.43 15.94
N GLY A 334 -16.03 18.25 16.91
CA GLY A 334 -15.91 19.70 16.75
C GLY A 334 -14.92 20.16 15.68
N GLU A 335 -13.96 19.32 15.32
CA GLU A 335 -12.97 19.60 14.29
C GLU A 335 -13.32 18.88 12.97
N VAL A 336 -13.84 17.65 13.06
CA VAL A 336 -14.12 16.79 11.89
C VAL A 336 -15.40 17.20 11.16
N LEU A 337 -16.52 17.38 11.88
CA LEU A 337 -17.81 17.66 11.24
C LEU A 337 -17.83 18.96 10.42
N PRO A 338 -17.25 20.08 10.89
CA PRO A 338 -17.20 21.29 10.07
C PRO A 338 -16.45 21.10 8.75
N LEU A 339 -15.36 20.32 8.76
CA LEU A 339 -14.59 20.03 7.54
C LEU A 339 -15.41 19.18 6.57
N LEU A 340 -16.07 18.13 7.06
CA LEU A 340 -16.89 17.22 6.26
C LEU A 340 -18.12 17.94 5.67
N LEU A 341 -18.84 18.73 6.49
CA LEU A 341 -19.97 19.55 6.02
C LEU A 341 -19.54 20.61 5.00
N SER A 342 -18.38 21.22 5.22
CA SER A 342 -17.83 22.18 4.28
C SER A 342 -17.36 21.51 2.98
N TYR A 343 -16.96 20.24 3.02
CA TYR A 343 -16.68 19.43 1.83
C TYR A 343 -17.98 19.12 1.06
N ILE A 344 -18.98 18.55 1.73
CA ILE A 344 -20.30 18.23 1.15
C ILE A 344 -20.92 19.45 0.47
N GLY A 345 -20.86 20.61 1.11
CA GLY A 345 -21.39 21.86 0.54
C GLY A 345 -20.60 22.43 -0.64
N GLY A 346 -19.36 21.98 -0.87
CA GLY A 346 -18.46 22.44 -1.93
C GLY A 346 -18.35 21.50 -3.14
N VAL A 347 -18.81 20.26 -3.03
CA VAL A 347 -18.78 19.28 -4.14
C VAL A 347 -19.77 19.72 -5.23
N GLU A 348 -19.28 19.87 -6.46
CA GLU A 348 -20.15 20.13 -7.61
C GLU A 348 -21.10 18.95 -7.84
N LEU A 349 -22.37 19.25 -8.14
CA LEU A 349 -23.44 18.25 -8.34
C LEU A 349 -23.15 17.24 -9.47
N ALA A 350 -22.19 17.54 -10.35
CA ALA A 350 -21.71 16.64 -11.41
C ALA A 350 -20.77 15.53 -10.90
N ARG A 351 -20.23 15.65 -9.68
CA ARG A 351 -19.31 14.71 -9.03
C ARG A 351 -20.06 13.80 -8.04
N GLY A 352 -20.99 13.02 -8.58
CA GLY A 352 -21.87 12.14 -7.81
C GLY A 352 -21.11 11.18 -6.87
N GLY A 353 -20.07 10.51 -7.35
CA GLY A 353 -19.27 9.58 -6.54
C GLY A 353 -18.70 10.23 -5.28
N HIS A 354 -18.02 11.37 -5.41
CA HIS A 354 -17.51 12.12 -4.26
C HIS A 354 -18.57 12.52 -3.22
N LEU A 355 -19.77 12.89 -3.67
CA LEU A 355 -20.87 13.26 -2.77
C LEU A 355 -21.39 12.02 -2.03
N ALA A 356 -21.52 10.89 -2.72
CA ALA A 356 -21.86 9.60 -2.12
C ALA A 356 -20.89 9.23 -0.99
N LYS A 357 -19.58 9.29 -1.24
CA LYS A 357 -18.56 8.96 -0.24
C LYS A 357 -18.58 9.86 0.98
N ALA A 358 -18.78 11.16 0.78
CA ALA A 358 -18.87 12.11 1.88
C ALA A 358 -20.10 11.82 2.77
N TYR A 359 -21.22 11.41 2.19
CA TYR A 359 -22.39 10.99 2.96
C TYR A 359 -22.18 9.65 3.67
N TYR A 360 -21.48 8.70 3.06
CA TYR A 360 -21.09 7.45 3.73
C TYR A 360 -20.18 7.71 4.94
N ALA A 361 -19.17 8.56 4.79
CA ALA A 361 -18.32 8.98 5.90
C ALA A 361 -19.13 9.69 6.99
N LEU A 362 -20.06 10.57 6.58
CA LEU A 362 -20.93 11.29 7.50
C LEU A 362 -21.81 10.35 8.31
N GLU A 363 -22.49 9.41 7.66
CA GLU A 363 -23.33 8.38 8.28
C GLU A 363 -22.59 7.63 9.38
N ASN A 364 -21.44 7.03 9.02
CA ASN A 364 -20.66 6.25 9.99
C ASN A 364 -20.18 7.13 11.15
N PHE A 365 -19.80 8.40 10.89
CA PHE A 365 -19.29 9.28 11.94
C PHE A 365 -20.39 9.73 12.90
N VAL A 366 -21.57 10.08 12.38
CA VAL A 366 -22.68 10.60 13.19
C VAL A 366 -23.42 9.51 13.95
N GLU A 367 -23.38 8.25 13.51
CA GLU A 367 -24.03 7.14 14.19
C GLU A 367 -23.58 6.97 15.66
N SER A 368 -22.29 7.21 15.93
CA SER A 368 -21.69 7.04 17.26
C SER A 368 -21.70 8.30 18.14
N LEU A 369 -22.12 9.45 17.61
CA LEU A 369 -21.99 10.76 18.25
C LEU A 369 -22.94 11.03 19.43
N GLY A 370 -24.08 10.33 19.46
CA GLY A 370 -25.12 10.54 20.48
C GLY A 370 -25.49 12.02 20.65
N ALA A 371 -25.59 12.48 21.90
CA ALA A 371 -25.96 13.87 22.23
C ALA A 371 -24.94 14.93 21.73
N GLY A 372 -23.72 14.53 21.35
CA GLY A 372 -22.71 15.43 20.77
C GLY A 372 -23.09 15.98 19.39
N ILE A 373 -24.12 15.42 18.74
CA ILE A 373 -24.62 15.87 17.43
C ILE A 373 -25.41 17.18 17.49
N GLU A 374 -26.00 17.52 18.65
CA GLU A 374 -26.94 18.65 18.77
C GLU A 374 -26.42 19.99 18.23
N PRO A 375 -25.15 20.39 18.47
CA PRO A 375 -24.62 21.65 17.95
C PRO A 375 -24.56 21.71 16.41
N PHE A 376 -24.46 20.56 15.75
CA PHE A 376 -24.30 20.44 14.30
C PHE A 376 -25.64 20.14 13.60
N LEU A 377 -26.66 19.72 14.35
CA LEU A 377 -27.94 19.28 13.83
C LEU A 377 -28.61 20.25 12.85
N PRO A 378 -28.62 21.59 13.07
CA PRO A 378 -29.20 22.51 12.09
C PRO A 378 -28.51 22.46 10.73
N VAL A 379 -27.17 22.45 10.71
CA VAL A 379 -26.37 22.43 9.48
C VAL A 379 -26.46 21.08 8.79
N LEU A 380 -26.41 19.99 9.56
CA LEU A 380 -26.60 18.62 9.06
C LEU A 380 -27.96 18.50 8.35
N MET A 381 -29.03 18.96 8.98
CA MET A 381 -30.37 18.88 8.41
C MET A 381 -30.52 19.75 7.16
N GLU A 382 -29.97 20.97 7.16
CA GLU A 382 -30.01 21.86 6.00
C GLU A 382 -29.28 21.24 4.80
N GLN A 383 -28.06 20.73 4.99
CA GLN A 383 -27.26 20.16 3.90
C GLN A 383 -27.83 18.85 3.36
N THR A 384 -28.18 17.92 4.25
CA THR A 384 -28.68 16.60 3.84
C THR A 384 -30.03 16.72 3.12
N LEU A 385 -30.96 17.55 3.64
CA LEU A 385 -32.22 17.84 2.93
C LEU A 385 -31.99 18.63 1.63
N GLY A 386 -31.01 19.53 1.60
CA GLY A 386 -30.59 20.24 0.40
C GLY A 386 -30.17 19.29 -0.72
N THR A 387 -29.38 18.27 -0.38
CA THR A 387 -28.92 17.24 -1.33
C THR A 387 -30.09 16.41 -1.88
N LEU A 388 -31.03 16.01 -1.02
CA LEU A 388 -32.21 15.25 -1.46
C LEU A 388 -33.10 16.06 -2.42
N ARG A 389 -33.24 17.38 -2.16
CA ARG A 389 -34.00 18.32 -3.01
C ARG A 389 -33.28 18.67 -4.31
N GLY A 390 -31.95 18.67 -4.32
CA GLY A 390 -31.13 19.07 -5.45
C GLY A 390 -31.16 18.10 -6.64
N PRO A 391 -30.73 18.54 -7.83
CA PRO A 391 -30.46 17.64 -8.95
C PRO A 391 -29.25 16.76 -8.63
N GLY A 392 -29.31 15.47 -8.91
CA GLY A 392 -28.20 14.55 -8.61
C GLY A 392 -28.54 13.10 -8.91
N GLY A 393 -27.51 12.26 -9.00
CA GLY A 393 -27.66 10.82 -9.22
C GLY A 393 -28.37 10.10 -8.06
N PRO A 394 -28.79 8.84 -8.27
CA PRO A 394 -29.50 8.07 -7.25
C PRO A 394 -28.60 7.71 -6.05
N ARG A 395 -27.33 7.35 -6.30
CA ARG A 395 -26.41 6.88 -5.25
C ARG A 395 -26.12 7.90 -4.13
N PRO A 396 -25.83 9.18 -4.41
CA PRO A 396 -25.63 10.18 -3.35
C PRO A 396 -26.88 10.44 -2.52
N LYS A 397 -28.06 10.35 -3.14
CA LYS A 397 -29.34 10.52 -2.44
C LYS A 397 -29.64 9.33 -1.52
N GLU A 398 -29.25 8.13 -1.92
CA GLU A 398 -29.40 6.91 -1.12
C GLU A 398 -28.56 7.03 0.16
N LEU A 399 -27.29 7.39 0.02
CA LEU A 399 -26.39 7.56 1.16
C LEU A 399 -26.77 8.79 2.01
N ALA A 400 -27.32 9.84 1.42
CA ALA A 400 -27.90 10.94 2.18
C ALA A 400 -29.11 10.52 3.02
N ILE A 401 -29.96 9.60 2.54
CA ILE A 401 -31.06 9.02 3.33
C ILE A 401 -30.49 8.15 4.46
N SER A 402 -29.48 7.33 4.18
CA SER A 402 -28.79 6.53 5.21
C SER A 402 -28.19 7.41 6.31
N ALA A 403 -27.51 8.49 5.91
CA ALA A 403 -26.98 9.49 6.84
C ALA A 403 -28.10 10.20 7.65
N LEU A 404 -29.28 10.45 7.08
CA LEU A 404 -30.43 10.97 7.85
C LEU A 404 -30.87 9.98 8.93
N GLY A 405 -30.87 8.69 8.64
CA GLY A 405 -31.12 7.61 9.60
C GLY A 405 -30.15 7.67 10.78
N ALA A 406 -28.84 7.70 10.48
CA ALA A 406 -27.79 7.82 11.49
C ALA A 406 -27.90 9.13 12.31
N ILE A 407 -28.19 10.26 11.66
CA ILE A 407 -28.43 11.56 12.34
C ILE A 407 -29.62 11.45 13.29
N ALA A 408 -30.73 10.84 12.86
CA ALA A 408 -31.92 10.66 13.68
C ALA A 408 -31.66 9.73 14.87
N SER A 409 -30.91 8.64 14.65
CA SER A 409 -30.48 7.71 15.68
C SER A 409 -29.61 8.37 16.75
N ALA A 410 -28.68 9.25 16.36
CA ALA A 410 -27.86 9.99 17.32
C ALA A 410 -28.62 11.12 18.03
N ALA A 411 -29.42 11.90 17.30
CA ALA A 411 -30.11 13.09 17.80
C ALA A 411 -31.33 12.73 18.69
N GLN A 412 -31.93 11.56 18.52
CA GLN A 412 -33.06 11.09 19.31
C GLN A 412 -34.16 12.16 19.42
N ARG A 413 -34.46 12.66 20.62
CA ARG A 413 -35.51 13.67 20.86
C ARG A 413 -35.23 15.01 20.19
N ALA A 414 -33.96 15.36 19.96
CA ALA A 414 -33.58 16.60 19.31
C ALA A 414 -34.01 16.66 17.83
N MET A 415 -34.37 15.51 17.24
CA MET A 415 -34.85 15.41 15.86
C MET A 415 -36.27 15.97 15.65
N GLY A 416 -37.04 16.18 16.72
CA GLY A 416 -38.46 16.57 16.68
C GLY A 416 -38.80 17.73 15.73
N PRO A 417 -38.07 18.87 15.74
CA PRO A 417 -38.34 20.02 14.86
C PRO A 417 -38.14 19.73 13.36
N TYR A 418 -37.31 18.75 13.04
CA TYR A 418 -36.91 18.44 11.65
C TYR A 418 -37.74 17.32 11.03
N LEU A 419 -38.32 16.45 11.87
CA LEU A 419 -39.10 15.28 11.45
C LEU A 419 -40.18 15.58 10.39
N PRO A 420 -40.99 16.66 10.46
CA PRO A 420 -41.98 16.94 9.43
C PRO A 420 -41.37 17.17 8.05
N HIS A 421 -40.23 17.85 7.98
CA HIS A 421 -39.53 18.15 6.75
C HIS A 421 -38.87 16.91 6.15
N VAL A 422 -38.31 16.02 7.01
CA VAL A 422 -37.75 14.73 6.59
C VAL A 422 -38.84 13.86 5.97
N LEU A 423 -39.96 13.67 6.67
CA LEU A 423 -41.08 12.86 6.17
C LEU A 423 -41.64 13.40 4.86
N GLU A 424 -41.72 14.73 4.70
CA GLU A 424 -42.13 15.34 3.44
C GLU A 424 -41.18 14.98 2.29
N GLN A 425 -39.87 14.98 2.52
CA GLN A 425 -38.90 14.60 1.48
C GLN A 425 -38.93 13.10 1.19
N LEU A 426 -38.91 12.23 2.22
CA LEU A 426 -38.94 10.77 2.03
C LEU A 426 -40.17 10.33 1.22
N ARG A 427 -41.34 10.92 1.49
CA ARG A 427 -42.58 10.65 0.73
C ARG A 427 -42.46 10.90 -0.76
N ARG A 428 -41.62 11.84 -1.21
CA ARG A 428 -41.41 12.13 -2.64
C ARG A 428 -40.71 11.00 -3.37
N PHE A 429 -39.98 10.15 -2.64
CA PHE A 429 -39.31 8.98 -3.18
C PHE A 429 -40.17 7.73 -3.17
N LEU A 430 -41.35 7.73 -2.51
CA LEU A 430 -42.25 6.58 -2.40
C LEU A 430 -43.38 6.42 -3.46
N PRO A 431 -43.36 7.00 -4.68
CA PRO A 431 -44.43 6.76 -5.62
C PRO A 431 -44.44 5.30 -6.12
N PRO A 432 -45.62 4.71 -6.34
CA PRO A 432 -45.79 3.28 -6.71
C PRO A 432 -45.23 2.91 -8.09
N ALA A 433 -44.78 3.89 -8.88
CA ALA A 433 -44.28 3.71 -10.24
C ALA A 433 -42.90 4.36 -10.45
N ALA A 434 -41.98 4.22 -9.49
CA ALA A 434 -40.63 4.74 -9.67
C ALA A 434 -39.83 3.94 -10.71
N PRO A 435 -38.97 4.61 -11.51
CA PRO A 435 -38.00 3.97 -12.40
C PRO A 435 -37.15 2.93 -11.68
N LYS A 436 -36.69 1.89 -12.40
CA LYS A 436 -35.84 0.82 -11.81
C LYS A 436 -34.62 1.36 -11.07
N GLU A 437 -34.01 2.43 -11.59
CA GLU A 437 -32.84 3.12 -11.01
C GLU A 437 -33.13 3.82 -9.67
N GLN A 438 -34.40 4.09 -9.36
CA GLN A 438 -34.81 4.72 -8.09
C GLN A 438 -35.30 3.71 -7.04
N ARG A 439 -35.28 2.40 -7.35
CA ARG A 439 -35.71 1.37 -6.40
C ARG A 439 -34.81 1.26 -5.17
N PRO A 440 -33.47 1.38 -5.25
CA PRO A 440 -32.62 1.41 -4.06
C PRO A 440 -33.00 2.55 -3.10
N LEU A 441 -33.23 3.75 -3.67
CA LEU A 441 -33.73 4.92 -2.91
C LEU A 441 -35.06 4.65 -2.20
N GLN A 442 -35.96 3.93 -2.86
CA GLN A 442 -37.25 3.54 -2.27
C GLN A 442 -37.08 2.58 -1.11
N CYS A 443 -36.25 1.55 -1.27
CA CYS A 443 -35.96 0.60 -0.21
C CYS A 443 -35.35 1.30 1.01
N GLN A 444 -34.38 2.20 0.78
CA GLN A 444 -33.74 2.95 1.87
C GLN A 444 -34.73 3.88 2.58
N ALA A 445 -35.56 4.61 1.84
CA ALA A 445 -36.55 5.54 2.41
C ALA A 445 -37.71 4.85 3.17
N VAL A 446 -37.89 3.54 3.01
CA VAL A 446 -38.85 2.74 3.79
C VAL A 446 -38.20 2.12 5.03
N GLY A 447 -36.89 1.83 4.97
CA GLY A 447 -36.14 1.21 6.05
C GLY A 447 -35.77 2.18 7.18
N GLU A 448 -35.36 3.39 6.81
CA GLU A 448 -35.05 4.52 7.71
C GLU A 448 -36.30 5.35 8.04
#